data_AF-A0AAQ4EKV5-F1
#
_entry.id   AF-A0AAQ4EKV5-F1
#
_cell.length_a   1.000
_cell.length_b   1.000
_cell.length_c   1.000
_cell.angle_alpha   90.00
_cell.angle_beta   90.00
_cell.angle_gamma   90.00
#
_symmetry.space_group_name_H-M   'P 1'
#
loop_
_entity.id
_entity.type
_entity.pdbx_description
1 polymer ?
#
loop_
_entity_poly.entity_id
_entity_poly.type
_entity_poly.pdbx_seq_one_letter_code
_entity_poly.pdbx_strand_id
1 'polypeptide(L)'
;MAYFEICYNVYRNSWARVFDAATSCPYAYRGQEWVTYDDADSVRAKVAFLRNQTLGGAALVDVAADDYMGMCGPRNVLARTLRSALKHYAAPQPPVAARVRKAAQRHPRSARQLFRHRRRFG
;
A
#
# COMPACT_ATOMS: atom_id res chain seq x y z
N MET A 1 13.32 -0.21 8.54
CA MET A 1 14.19 -0.09 7.37
C MET A 1 13.34 -0.02 6.12
N ALA A 2 13.69 0.85 5.18
CA ALA A 2 13.06 0.92 3.87
C ALA A 2 13.55 -0.21 2.96
N TYR A 3 12.77 -0.55 1.92
CA TYR A 3 13.13 -1.64 1.00
C TYR A 3 14.45 -1.37 0.29
N PHE A 4 14.73 -0.13 -0.10
CA PHE A 4 16.00 0.22 -0.74
C PHE A 4 17.22 -0.04 0.18
N GLU A 5 17.09 0.10 1.50
CA GLU A 5 18.15 -0.21 2.46
C GLU A 5 18.35 -1.72 2.60
N ILE A 6 17.23 -2.45 2.70
CA ILE A 6 17.22 -3.90 2.89
C ILE A 6 17.80 -4.60 1.65
N CYS A 7 17.33 -4.23 0.46
CA CYS A 7 17.84 -4.82 -0.77
C CYS A 7 19.32 -4.49 -0.96
N TYR A 8 19.74 -3.26 -0.64
CA TYR A 8 21.16 -2.89 -0.72
C TYR A 8 22.01 -3.76 0.22
N ASN A 9 21.52 -4.02 1.43
CA ASN A 9 22.19 -4.88 2.39
C ASN A 9 22.32 -6.33 1.91
N VAL A 10 21.26 -6.87 1.30
CA VAL A 10 21.28 -8.21 0.70
C VAL A 10 22.27 -8.28 -0.47
N TYR A 11 22.25 -7.29 -1.37
CA TYR A 11 23.07 -7.32 -2.59
C TYR A 11 24.54 -6.91 -2.38
N ARG A 12 24.83 -6.01 -1.43
CA ARG A 12 26.14 -5.36 -1.31
C ARG A 12 26.82 -5.62 0.04
N ASN A 13 26.05 -5.84 1.10
CA ASN A 13 26.58 -5.99 2.46
C ASN A 13 26.48 -7.43 2.99
N SER A 14 26.32 -8.40 2.09
CA SER A 14 26.34 -9.85 2.42
C SER A 14 25.35 -10.26 3.51
N TRP A 15 24.17 -9.64 3.54
CA TRP A 15 23.08 -10.15 4.37
C TRP A 15 22.53 -11.44 3.76
N ALA A 16 22.37 -12.48 4.58
CA ALA A 16 21.75 -13.72 4.17
C ALA A 16 20.25 -13.49 3.98
N ARG A 17 19.72 -13.78 2.80
CA ARG A 17 18.27 -13.76 2.51
C ARG A 17 17.72 -15.18 2.57
N VAL A 18 16.58 -15.35 3.23
CA VAL A 18 15.81 -16.58 3.26
C VAL A 18 14.36 -16.26 2.92
N PHE A 19 13.74 -17.09 2.08
CA PHE A 19 12.31 -17.01 1.81
C PHE A 19 11.57 -18.02 2.70
N ASP A 20 10.67 -17.54 3.56
CA ASP A 20 9.84 -18.41 4.38
C ASP A 20 8.57 -18.81 3.63
N ALA A 21 8.49 -20.08 3.25
CA ALA A 21 7.35 -20.62 2.51
C ALA A 21 6.05 -20.60 3.32
N ALA A 22 6.13 -20.71 4.67
CA ALA A 22 4.93 -20.74 5.51
C ALA A 22 4.21 -19.38 5.53
N THR A 23 4.97 -18.28 5.57
CA THR A 23 4.43 -16.91 5.55
C THR A 23 4.43 -16.27 4.17
N SER A 24 5.05 -16.92 3.17
CA SER A 24 5.29 -16.36 1.83
C SER A 24 5.97 -14.99 1.86
N CYS A 25 6.87 -14.78 2.82
CA CYS A 25 7.61 -13.53 3.02
C CYS A 25 9.11 -13.82 3.16
N PRO A 26 9.98 -12.95 2.63
CA PRO A 26 11.40 -13.03 2.90
C PRO A 26 11.76 -12.45 4.27
N TYR A 27 12.85 -12.96 4.83
CA TYR A 27 13.62 -12.26 5.84
C TYR A 27 15.11 -12.24 5.45
N ALA A 28 15.84 -11.28 5.99
CA ALA A 28 17.28 -11.18 5.82
C ALA A 28 17.97 -10.93 7.16
N TYR A 29 19.18 -11.43 7.31
CA TYR A 29 19.94 -11.28 8.55
C TYR A 29 21.46 -11.24 8.32
N ARG A 30 22.17 -10.63 9.27
CA ARG A 30 23.63 -10.66 9.38
C ARG A 30 24.05 -10.48 10.83
N GLY A 31 24.76 -11.46 11.39
CA GLY A 31 25.12 -11.43 12.81
C GLY A 31 23.87 -11.43 13.70
N GLN A 32 23.69 -10.38 14.48
CA GLN A 32 22.54 -10.21 15.38
C GLN A 32 21.41 -9.35 14.76
N GLU A 33 21.64 -8.77 13.58
CA GLU A 33 20.63 -7.98 12.88
C GLU A 33 19.75 -8.86 12.01
N TRP A 34 18.44 -8.60 12.02
CA TRP A 34 17.44 -9.35 11.28
C TRP A 34 16.29 -8.43 10.85
N VAL A 35 15.71 -8.68 9.67
CA VAL A 35 14.54 -7.95 9.16
C VAL A 35 13.66 -8.86 8.31
N THR A 36 12.35 -8.90 8.58
CA THR A 36 11.33 -9.37 7.61
C THR A 36 10.86 -8.21 6.77
N TYR A 37 10.63 -8.46 5.49
CA TYR A 37 10.25 -7.43 4.54
C TYR A 37 9.39 -7.99 3.40
N ASP A 38 9.01 -7.13 2.47
CA ASP A 38 8.34 -7.51 1.24
C ASP A 38 9.28 -7.40 0.04
N ASP A 39 9.22 -8.38 -0.85
CA ASP A 39 9.85 -8.34 -2.16
C ASP A 39 8.83 -8.64 -3.27
N ALA A 40 9.30 -8.79 -4.51
CA ALA A 40 8.40 -9.04 -5.63
C ALA A 40 7.61 -10.36 -5.48
N ASP A 41 8.17 -11.39 -4.84
CA ASP A 41 7.50 -12.69 -4.67
C ASP A 41 6.42 -12.60 -3.60
N SER A 42 6.73 -12.00 -2.44
CA SER A 42 5.74 -11.81 -1.37
C SER A 42 4.61 -10.86 -1.78
N VAL A 43 4.90 -9.82 -2.58
CA VAL A 43 3.87 -8.94 -3.15
C VAL A 43 2.94 -9.72 -4.09
N ARG A 44 3.48 -10.60 -4.94
CA ARG A 44 2.66 -11.49 -5.79
C ARG A 44 1.78 -12.41 -4.95
N ALA A 45 2.34 -13.01 -3.90
CA ALA A 45 1.60 -13.88 -2.99
C ALA A 45 0.46 -13.13 -2.28
N LYS A 46 0.71 -11.91 -1.80
CA LYS A 46 -0.32 -11.04 -1.18
C LYS A 46 -1.43 -10.66 -2.15
N VAL A 47 -1.11 -10.40 -3.41
CA VAL A 47 -2.14 -10.13 -4.43
C VAL A 47 -2.94 -11.41 -4.75
N ALA A 48 -2.31 -12.58 -4.78
CA ALA A 48 -3.02 -13.85 -4.94
C ALA A 48 -3.98 -14.10 -3.77
N PHE A 49 -3.53 -13.87 -2.53
CA PHE A 49 -4.37 -13.93 -1.33
C PHE A 49 -5.56 -12.96 -1.43
N LEU A 50 -5.30 -11.70 -1.78
CA LEU A 50 -6.34 -10.69 -1.98
C LEU A 50 -7.39 -11.12 -3.02
N ARG A 51 -6.96 -11.72 -4.12
CA ARG A 51 -7.88 -12.23 -5.16
C ARG A 51 -8.76 -13.35 -4.61
N ASN A 52 -8.16 -14.29 -3.87
CA ASN A 52 -8.88 -15.41 -3.26
C ASN A 52 -9.87 -14.95 -2.17
N GLN A 53 -9.50 -13.94 -1.40
CA GLN A 53 -10.35 -13.35 -0.36
C GLN A 53 -11.32 -12.28 -0.89
N THR A 54 -11.31 -12.00 -2.19
CA THR A 54 -12.18 -10.99 -2.82
C THR A 54 -12.06 -9.60 -2.17
N LEU A 55 -10.84 -9.16 -1.83
CA LEU A 55 -10.62 -7.86 -1.17
C LEU A 55 -10.63 -6.69 -2.17
N GLY A 56 -10.87 -5.47 -1.69
CA GLY A 56 -11.06 -4.29 -2.54
C GLY A 56 -9.82 -3.78 -3.29
N GLY A 57 -8.62 -4.19 -2.87
CA GLY A 57 -7.35 -3.70 -3.39
C GLY A 57 -6.24 -3.81 -2.34
N ALA A 58 -5.04 -3.39 -2.73
CA ALA A 58 -3.88 -3.36 -1.84
C ALA A 58 -3.23 -1.98 -1.87
N ALA A 59 -2.66 -1.57 -0.74
CA ALA A 59 -1.93 -0.33 -0.58
C ALA A 59 -0.43 -0.63 -0.41
N LEU A 60 0.41 0.23 -0.99
CA LEU A 60 1.85 0.23 -0.75
C LEU A 60 2.19 1.38 0.21
N VAL A 61 2.84 1.07 1.34
CA VAL A 61 3.22 2.05 2.37
C VAL A 61 4.73 1.95 2.61
N ASP A 62 5.54 2.89 2.13
CA ASP A 62 5.21 3.94 1.15
C ASP A 62 6.07 3.83 -0.11
N VAL A 63 5.74 4.63 -1.12
CA VAL A 63 6.43 4.63 -2.42
C VAL A 63 7.88 5.12 -2.29
N ALA A 64 8.18 5.99 -1.32
CA ALA A 64 9.52 6.51 -1.09
C ALA A 64 10.44 5.46 -0.45
N ALA A 65 9.88 4.46 0.21
CA ALA A 65 10.61 3.33 0.77
C ALA A 65 10.97 2.24 -0.27
N ASP A 66 10.41 2.27 -1.48
CA ASP A 66 10.75 1.33 -2.58
C ASP A 66 12.17 1.59 -3.12
N ASP A 67 12.69 0.71 -3.98
CA ASP A 67 13.95 0.94 -4.71
C ASP A 67 13.75 1.96 -5.84
N TYR A 68 13.48 3.21 -5.47
CA TYR A 68 13.16 4.28 -6.41
C TYR A 68 14.35 4.70 -7.28
N MET A 69 15.58 4.41 -6.83
CA MET A 69 16.82 4.66 -7.57
C MET A 69 17.21 3.48 -8.48
N GLY A 70 16.73 2.26 -8.22
CA GLY A 70 17.08 1.07 -8.99
C GLY A 70 18.48 0.54 -8.64
N MET A 71 18.86 0.60 -7.36
CA MET A 71 20.17 0.16 -6.88
C MET A 71 20.30 -1.36 -6.83
N CYS A 72 19.17 -2.05 -6.62
CA CYS A 72 19.12 -3.49 -6.39
C CYS A 72 18.45 -4.23 -7.55
N GLY A 73 17.89 -3.51 -8.51
CA GLY A 73 17.11 -4.06 -9.61
C GLY A 73 16.31 -2.98 -10.34
N PRO A 74 15.18 -3.34 -10.97
CA PRO A 74 14.33 -2.37 -11.64
C PRO A 74 13.79 -1.30 -10.68
N ARG A 75 13.82 -0.03 -11.10
CA ARG A 75 13.28 1.09 -10.31
C ARG A 75 11.82 0.85 -9.91
N ASN A 76 11.50 1.13 -8.65
CA ASN A 76 10.17 0.97 -8.04
C ASN A 76 9.63 -0.46 -8.19
N VAL A 77 10.45 -1.47 -7.87
CA VAL A 77 10.12 -2.88 -8.13
C VAL A 77 8.86 -3.32 -7.37
N LEU A 78 8.64 -2.86 -6.14
CA LEU A 78 7.47 -3.25 -5.36
C LEU A 78 6.19 -2.63 -5.95
N ALA A 79 6.22 -1.32 -6.23
CA ALA A 79 5.08 -0.63 -6.85
C ALA A 79 4.73 -1.20 -8.23
N ARG A 80 5.75 -1.50 -9.06
CA ARG A 80 5.56 -2.11 -10.38
C ARG A 80 4.99 -3.51 -10.28
N THR A 81 5.48 -4.30 -9.33
CA THR A 81 4.99 -5.66 -9.09
C THR A 81 3.53 -5.62 -8.65
N LEU A 82 3.19 -4.75 -7.69
CA LEU A 82 1.83 -4.56 -7.21
C LEU A 82 0.89 -4.16 -8.36
N ARG A 83 1.27 -3.15 -9.16
CA ARG A 83 0.49 -2.70 -10.32
C ARG A 83 0.28 -3.82 -11.34
N SER A 84 1.33 -4.59 -11.64
CA SER A 84 1.25 -5.69 -12.61
C SER A 84 0.39 -6.84 -12.09
N ALA A 85 0.56 -7.22 -10.82
CA ALA A 85 -0.20 -8.29 -10.20
C ALA A 85 -1.69 -7.94 -10.04
N LEU A 86 -2.04 -6.67 -9.85
CA LEU A 86 -3.43 -6.19 -9.81
C LEU A 86 -4.03 -5.94 -11.21
N LYS A 87 -3.25 -6.09 -12.29
CA LYS A 87 -3.77 -5.90 -13.65
C LYS A 87 -4.96 -6.84 -13.87
N HIS A 88 -6.03 -6.28 -14.44
CA HIS A 88 -7.31 -6.97 -14.70
C HIS A 88 -8.04 -7.51 -13.45
N TYR A 89 -7.61 -7.17 -12.22
CA TYR A 89 -8.41 -7.48 -11.05
C TYR A 89 -9.62 -6.54 -10.96
N ALA A 90 -10.82 -7.11 -11.03
CA ALA A 90 -12.06 -6.40 -10.73
C ALA A 90 -12.43 -6.67 -9.27
N ALA A 91 -12.21 -5.68 -8.40
CA ALA A 91 -12.64 -5.77 -7.00
C ALA A 91 -14.17 -5.96 -6.93
N PRO A 92 -14.67 -6.77 -5.97
CA PRO A 92 -16.10 -6.88 -5.76
C PRO A 92 -16.69 -5.51 -5.45
N GLN A 93 -17.74 -5.17 -6.19
CA GLN A 93 -18.49 -3.95 -5.89
C GLN A 93 -19.31 -4.21 -4.62
N PRO A 94 -19.37 -3.25 -3.67
CA PRO A 94 -20.32 -3.36 -2.59
C PRO A 94 -21.74 -3.44 -3.19
N PRO A 95 -22.69 -4.14 -2.53
CA PRO A 95 -24.06 -4.23 -3.01
C PRO A 95 -24.63 -2.84 -3.31
N VAL A 96 -25.36 -2.69 -4.42
CA VAL A 96 -25.90 -1.40 -4.91
C VAL A 96 -26.63 -0.63 -3.81
N ALA A 97 -27.33 -1.33 -2.92
CA ALA A 97 -28.04 -0.75 -1.77
C ALA A 97 -27.11 0.03 -0.79
N ALA A 98 -25.86 -0.41 -0.60
CA ALA A 98 -24.89 0.31 0.24
C ALA A 98 -24.40 1.61 -0.42
N ARG A 99 -24.41 1.67 -1.77
CA ARG A 99 -23.96 2.83 -2.55
C ARG A 99 -24.94 4.01 -2.46
N VAL A 100 -26.24 3.74 -2.37
CA VAL A 100 -27.30 4.76 -2.25
C VAL A 100 -27.29 5.42 -0.86
N ARG A 101 -27.04 4.66 0.21
CA ARG A 101 -27.05 5.18 1.60
C ARG A 101 -25.97 6.24 1.85
N LYS A 102 -24.79 6.10 1.24
CA LYS A 102 -23.71 7.10 1.35
C LYS A 102 -24.01 8.40 0.59
N ALA A 103 -24.81 8.36 -0.47
CA ALA A 103 -25.22 9.56 -1.20
C ALA A 103 -26.26 10.38 -0.43
N ALA A 104 -27.20 9.70 0.23
CA ALA A 104 -28.25 10.35 1.03
C ALA A 104 -27.75 10.97 2.35
N GLN A 105 -26.61 10.52 2.87
CA GLN A 105 -26.02 11.03 4.13
C GLN A 105 -25.09 12.23 3.95
N ARG A 106 -24.88 12.72 2.72
CA ARG A 106 -24.21 14.01 2.51
C ARG A 106 -25.15 15.11 3.00
N HIS A 107 -24.93 15.55 4.23
CA HIS A 107 -25.64 16.67 4.85
C HIS A 107 -25.68 17.87 3.88
N PRO A 108 -26.84 18.50 3.63
CA PRO A 108 -26.88 19.72 2.85
C PRO A 108 -25.97 20.74 3.54
N ARG A 109 -25.02 21.33 2.80
CA ARG A 109 -24.23 22.45 3.32
C ARG A 109 -25.21 23.53 3.75
N SER A 110 -25.34 23.70 5.07
CA SER A 110 -26.17 24.72 5.69
C SER A 110 -25.89 26.08 5.04
N ALA A 111 -26.86 26.61 4.29
CA ALA A 111 -26.88 27.97 3.79
C ALA A 111 -27.23 28.96 4.92
N ARG A 112 -26.55 28.88 6.07
CA ARG A 112 -26.73 29.79 7.21
C ARG A 112 -25.39 30.35 7.66
N GLN A 113 -24.82 31.25 6.86
CA GLN A 113 -23.75 32.13 7.33
C GLN A 113 -23.68 33.48 6.60
N LEU A 114 -24.82 34.04 6.18
CA LEU A 114 -24.87 35.37 5.54
C LEU A 114 -25.64 36.46 6.29
N PHE A 115 -26.03 36.25 7.56
CA PHE A 115 -26.71 37.30 8.34
C PHE A 115 -26.29 37.35 9.81
N ARG A 116 -25.04 37.72 10.10
CA ARG A 116 -24.67 38.33 11.39
C ARG A 116 -23.45 39.25 11.24
N HIS A 117 -23.64 40.42 10.63
CA HIS A 117 -22.87 41.63 10.97
C HIS A 117 -23.53 42.88 10.36
N ARG A 118 -24.67 43.29 10.91
CA ARG A 118 -25.06 44.70 10.94
C ARG A 118 -25.81 44.95 12.23
N ARG A 119 -25.10 45.52 13.20
CA ARG A 119 -25.58 46.45 14.25
C ARG A 119 -24.40 46.72 15.20
N ARG A 120 -23.74 47.86 15.00
CA ARG A 120 -23.09 48.72 16.00
C ARG A 120 -22.66 50.02 15.30
N PHE A 121 -22.80 51.14 16.00
CA PHE A 121 -22.80 52.55 15.56
C PHE A 121 -24.12 52.92 14.87
N GLY A 122 -24.90 53.89 15.33
CA GLY A 122 -24.69 54.98 16.28
C GLY A 122 -25.59 56.10 15.77
#